data_AF-A0A9E5WV68-F1
#
_entry.id   AF-A0A9E5WV68-F1
#
_cell.length_a   1.000
_cell.length_b   1.000
_cell.length_c   1.000
_cell.angle_alpha   90.00
_cell.angle_beta   90.00
_cell.angle_gamma   90.00
#
_symmetry.space_group_name_H-M   'P 1'
#
loop_
_entity.id
_entity.type
_entity.pdbx_description
1 polymer ?
#
loop_
_entity_poly.entity_id
_entity_poly.type
_entity_poly.pdbx_seq_one_letter_code
_entity_poly.pdbx_strand_id
1 'polypeptide(L)'
;MPISKIFAAVALLYGATLAIATFTWKQPMFQLFQSEHATGITFLVAGVFFLPFVITFTALGLNTAEGEASSSETKKRLAMLSKECRMWSVTWHGVIGFIMLSWLGFMIVGDAVNPFFAFSAGISVASGLWFMFVYPTAKRLFDTSSKSA
;
A
#
# COMPACT_ATOMS: atom_id res chain seq x y z
N MET A 1 -20.30 -1.75 -10.09
CA MET A 1 -19.30 -1.88 -9.00
C MET A 1 -18.84 -0.47 -8.62
N PRO A 2 -18.81 -0.08 -7.33
CA PRO A 2 -18.39 1.27 -6.95
C PRO A 2 -16.94 1.52 -7.40
N ILE A 3 -16.65 2.75 -7.84
CA ILE A 3 -15.36 3.17 -8.43
C ILE A 3 -14.17 2.82 -7.53
N SER A 4 -14.32 2.95 -6.20
CA SER A 4 -13.29 2.60 -5.22
C SER A 4 -12.88 1.13 -5.27
N LYS A 5 -13.81 0.21 -5.58
CA LYS A 5 -13.52 -1.21 -5.69
C LYS A 5 -12.81 -1.55 -7.00
N ILE A 6 -13.11 -0.84 -8.09
CA ILE A 6 -12.40 -0.99 -9.37
C ILE A 6 -10.96 -0.48 -9.20
N PHE A 7 -10.80 0.71 -8.62
CA PHE A 7 -9.48 1.25 -8.27
C PHE A 7 -8.67 0.27 -7.42
N ALA A 8 -9.28 -0.26 -6.35
CA ALA A 8 -8.63 -1.22 -5.47
C ALA A 8 -8.18 -2.48 -6.21
N ALA A 9 -9.04 -3.04 -7.07
CA ALA A 9 -8.71 -4.22 -7.87
C ALA A 9 -7.55 -3.96 -8.83
N VAL A 10 -7.55 -2.81 -9.51
CA VAL A 10 -6.47 -2.41 -10.42
C VAL A 10 -5.15 -2.23 -9.66
N ALA A 11 -5.17 -1.56 -8.50
CA ALA A 11 -3.99 -1.37 -7.66
C ALA A 11 -3.43 -2.70 -7.13
N LEU A 12 -4.31 -3.64 -6.74
CA LEU A 12 -3.92 -5.00 -6.31
C LEU A 12 -3.32 -5.81 -7.46
N LEU A 13 -3.93 -5.79 -8.64
CA LEU A 13 -3.42 -6.50 -9.81
C LEU A 13 -2.05 -5.95 -10.21
N TYR A 14 -1.92 -4.63 -10.27
CA TYR A 14 -0.67 -3.96 -10.56
C TYR A 14 0.42 -4.31 -9.55
N GLY A 15 0.09 -4.25 -8.25
CA GLY A 15 1.01 -4.61 -7.17
C GLY A 15 1.41 -6.09 -7.21
N ALA A 16 0.48 -7.00 -7.52
CA ALA A 16 0.77 -8.43 -7.67
C ALA A 16 1.71 -8.71 -8.85
N THR A 17 1.49 -8.06 -10.00
CA THR A 17 2.39 -8.16 -11.16
C THR A 17 3.79 -7.71 -10.80
N LEU A 18 3.93 -6.58 -10.11
CA LEU A 18 5.23 -6.08 -9.66
C LEU A 18 5.86 -6.99 -8.60
N ALA A 19 5.08 -7.58 -7.69
CA ALA A 19 5.59 -8.53 -6.70
C ALA A 19 6.16 -9.79 -7.34
N ILE A 20 5.56 -10.28 -8.43
CA ILE A 20 6.11 -11.38 -9.24
C ILE A 20 7.37 -10.90 -9.97
N ALA A 21 7.32 -9.71 -10.57
CA ALA A 21 8.46 -9.13 -11.28
C ALA A 21 9.67 -8.95 -10.37
N THR A 22 9.50 -8.61 -9.08
CA THR A 22 10.59 -8.52 -8.08
C THR A 22 11.57 -9.69 -8.16
N PHE A 23 11.08 -10.92 -8.37
CA PHE A 23 11.91 -12.14 -8.40
C PHE A 23 12.12 -12.71 -9.81
N THR A 24 11.44 -12.18 -10.82
CA THR A 24 11.45 -12.75 -12.18
C THR A 24 11.72 -11.73 -13.28
N TRP A 25 12.08 -10.48 -12.92
CA TRP A 25 12.25 -9.37 -13.86
C TRP A 25 13.29 -9.61 -14.96
N LYS A 26 14.25 -10.52 -14.74
CA LYS A 26 15.24 -10.92 -15.75
C LYS A 26 14.69 -11.85 -16.84
N GLN A 27 13.48 -12.39 -16.68
CA GLN A 27 12.88 -13.28 -17.68
C GLN A 27 12.44 -12.52 -18.93
N PRO A 28 12.42 -13.18 -20.12
CA PRO A 28 12.02 -12.55 -21.38
C PRO A 28 10.65 -11.85 -21.33
N MET A 29 9.69 -12.42 -20.59
CA MET A 29 8.35 -11.85 -20.39
C MET A 29 8.37 -10.45 -19.76
N PHE A 30 9.42 -10.11 -19.00
CA PHE A 30 9.58 -8.83 -18.31
C PHE A 30 10.64 -7.94 -18.94
N GLN A 31 11.09 -8.21 -20.17
CA GLN A 31 12.10 -7.39 -20.86
C GLN A 31 11.73 -5.89 -20.93
N LEU A 32 10.44 -5.57 -21.06
CA LEU A 32 9.96 -4.19 -21.05
C LEU A 32 10.25 -3.46 -19.73
N PHE A 33 10.37 -4.19 -18.62
CA PHE A 33 10.66 -3.64 -17.29
C PHE A 33 12.16 -3.49 -17.00
N GLN A 34 13.04 -4.00 -17.85
CA GLN A 34 14.49 -3.99 -17.63
C GLN A 34 15.16 -2.65 -17.96
N SER A 35 14.43 -1.72 -18.60
CA SER A 35 14.96 -0.37 -18.83
C SER A 35 14.85 0.50 -17.58
N GLU A 36 15.80 1.42 -17.41
CA GLU A 36 15.77 2.41 -16.32
C GLU A 36 14.49 3.24 -16.35
N HIS A 37 14.05 3.64 -17.55
CA HIS A 37 12.81 4.38 -17.76
C HIS A 37 11.58 3.58 -17.34
N ALA A 38 11.50 2.29 -17.66
CA ALA A 38 10.38 1.47 -17.25
C ALA A 38 10.33 1.30 -15.72
N THR A 39 11.49 1.15 -15.06
CA THR A 39 11.56 1.11 -13.60
C THR A 39 11.05 2.41 -12.99
N GLY A 40 11.49 3.57 -13.51
CA GLY A 40 10.98 4.88 -13.09
C GLY A 40 9.47 5.04 -13.31
N ILE A 41 8.95 4.65 -14.48
CA ILE A 41 7.52 4.71 -14.79
C ILE A 41 6.71 3.84 -13.83
N THR A 42 7.18 2.62 -13.51
CA THR A 42 6.45 1.76 -12.56
C THR A 42 6.35 2.36 -11.17
N PHE A 43 7.42 3.01 -10.71
CA PHE A 43 7.41 3.72 -9.44
C PHE A 43 6.42 4.89 -9.46
N LEU A 44 6.38 5.68 -10.54
CA LEU A 44 5.44 6.80 -10.67
C LEU A 44 3.98 6.33 -10.66
N VAL A 45 3.66 5.25 -11.38
CA VAL A 45 2.32 4.65 -11.38
C VAL A 45 1.93 4.16 -9.98
N ALA A 46 2.85 3.50 -9.27
CA ALA A 46 2.63 3.09 -7.89
C ALA A 46 2.37 4.30 -6.96
N GLY A 47 3.09 5.40 -7.16
CA GLY A 47 2.86 6.68 -6.47
C GLY A 47 1.47 7.24 -6.71
N VAL A 48 0.97 7.19 -7.95
CA VAL A 48 -0.41 7.59 -8.31
C VAL A 48 -1.44 6.73 -7.58
N PHE A 49 -1.22 5.42 -7.47
CA PHE A 49 -2.10 4.57 -6.67
C PHE A 49 -2.01 4.87 -5.17
N PHE A 50 -0.83 5.24 -4.67
CA PHE A 50 -0.62 5.47 -3.24
C PHE A 50 -1.13 6.83 -2.76
N LEU A 51 -1.17 7.85 -3.64
CA LEU A 51 -1.59 9.20 -3.26
C LEU A 51 -3.02 9.26 -2.67
N PRO A 52 -4.05 8.62 -3.27
CA PRO A 52 -5.38 8.54 -2.66
C PRO A 52 -5.39 7.87 -1.28
N PHE A 53 -4.52 6.87 -1.06
CA PHE A 53 -4.36 6.24 0.24
C PHE A 53 -3.89 7.28 1.26
N VAL A 54 -2.82 8.03 0.98
CA VAL A 54 -2.30 9.07 1.87
C VAL A 54 -3.37 10.13 2.18
N ILE A 55 -4.08 10.61 1.15
CA ILE A 55 -5.13 11.62 1.33
C ILE A 55 -6.23 11.12 2.26
N THR A 56 -6.75 9.91 2.01
CA THR A 56 -7.85 9.35 2.81
C THR A 56 -7.41 8.93 4.22
N PHE A 57 -6.16 8.48 4.37
CA PHE A 57 -5.57 8.17 5.65
C PHE A 57 -5.44 9.42 6.54
N THR A 58 -4.93 10.50 5.97
CA THR A 58 -4.79 11.81 6.64
C THR A 58 -6.16 12.44 6.93
N ALA A 59 -7.11 12.38 6.00
CA ALA A 59 -8.45 12.93 6.20
C ALA A 59 -9.21 12.27 7.37
N LEU A 60 -8.91 11.00 7.68
CA LEU A 60 -9.48 10.28 8.83
C LEU A 60 -8.74 10.56 10.16
N GLY A 61 -7.71 11.41 10.15
CA GLY A 61 -6.91 11.75 11.34
C GLY A 61 -6.09 10.56 11.86
N LEU A 62 -5.71 9.64 10.96
CA LEU A 62 -4.90 8.46 11.31
C LEU A 62 -3.39 8.73 11.22
N ASN A 63 -3.00 9.89 10.67
CA ASN A 63 -1.64 10.38 10.69
C ASN A 63 -1.37 11.24 11.93
N THR A 64 -0.10 11.38 12.29
CA THR A 64 0.37 12.28 13.34
C THR A 64 1.10 13.45 12.70
N ALA A 65 0.87 14.68 13.19
CA ALA A 65 1.62 15.84 12.71
C ALA A 65 3.11 15.67 13.02
N GLU A 66 3.97 16.15 12.12
CA GLU A 66 5.42 16.02 12.24
C GLU A 66 5.91 16.78 13.48
N GLY A 67 6.66 16.10 14.36
CA GLY A 67 7.12 16.67 15.64
C GLY A 67 6.16 16.52 16.82
N GLU A 68 4.93 16.03 16.62
CA GLU A 68 4.00 15.76 17.71
C GLU A 68 4.04 14.29 18.14
N ALA A 69 4.12 14.05 19.44
CA ALA A 69 3.84 12.73 19.99
C ALA A 69 2.43 12.32 19.53
N SER A 70 2.31 11.13 18.92
CA SER A 70 1.04 10.64 18.38
C SER A 70 -0.10 10.93 19.35
N SER A 71 -1.04 11.79 18.92
CA SER A 71 -2.12 12.27 19.78
C SER A 71 -2.85 11.08 20.38
N SER A 72 -3.32 11.21 21.62
CA SER A 72 -4.05 10.11 22.29
C SER A 72 -5.27 9.67 21.47
N GLU A 73 -5.84 10.58 20.68
CA GLU A 73 -6.95 10.33 19.76
C GLU A 73 -6.52 9.50 18.53
N THR A 74 -5.41 9.84 17.88
CA THR A 74 -4.89 9.06 16.75
C THR A 74 -4.60 7.61 17.16
N LYS A 75 -3.97 7.42 18.34
CA LYS A 75 -3.72 6.07 18.89
C LYS A 75 -5.01 5.31 19.16
N LYS A 76 -6.03 5.97 19.72
CA LYS A 76 -7.35 5.36 19.96
C LYS A 76 -8.02 4.94 18.66
N ARG A 77 -8.01 5.80 17.63
CA ARG A 77 -8.57 5.47 16.31
C ARG A 77 -7.85 4.31 15.65
N LEU A 78 -6.51 4.29 15.67
CA LEU A 78 -5.73 3.18 15.14
C LEU A 78 -5.99 1.87 15.90
N ALA A 79 -6.10 1.91 17.23
CA ALA A 79 -6.44 0.74 18.04
C ALA A 79 -7.84 0.22 17.74
N MET A 80 -8.83 1.12 17.59
CA MET A 80 -10.19 0.76 17.20
C MET A 80 -10.25 0.15 15.80
N LEU A 81 -9.56 0.77 14.83
CA LEU A 81 -9.48 0.25 13.46
C LEU A 81 -8.82 -1.13 13.41
N SER A 82 -7.74 -1.34 14.17
CA SER A 82 -7.05 -2.62 14.27
C SER A 82 -7.94 -3.71 14.86
N LYS A 83 -8.75 -3.36 15.87
CA LYS A 83 -9.70 -4.28 16.51
C LYS A 83 -10.83 -4.69 15.55
N GLU A 84 -11.39 -3.72 14.82
CA GLU A 84 -12.56 -3.94 13.96
C GLU A 84 -12.21 -4.46 12.56
N CYS A 85 -10.99 -4.21 12.08
CA CYS A 85 -10.55 -4.62 10.74
C CYS A 85 -9.30 -5.50 10.80
N ARG A 86 -9.46 -6.83 10.73
CA ARG A 86 -8.32 -7.77 10.67
C ARG A 86 -7.36 -7.49 9.50
N MET A 87 -7.90 -7.00 8.39
CA MET A 87 -7.11 -6.64 7.20
C MET A 87 -6.18 -5.44 7.44
N TRP A 88 -6.42 -4.63 8.48
CA TRP A 88 -5.52 -3.55 8.85
C TRP A 88 -4.10 -4.07 9.14
N SER A 89 -3.99 -5.11 9.97
CA SER A 89 -2.69 -5.69 10.33
C SER A 89 -1.99 -6.28 9.11
N VAL A 90 -2.73 -6.99 8.24
CA VAL A 90 -2.19 -7.58 7.01
C VAL A 90 -1.69 -6.51 6.05
N THR A 91 -2.43 -5.40 5.91
CA THR A 91 -2.07 -4.29 5.03
C THR A 91 -0.73 -3.67 5.40
N TRP A 92 -0.42 -3.53 6.69
CA TRP A 92 0.86 -2.96 7.14
C TRP A 92 1.98 -3.99 7.26
N HIS A 93 1.78 -5.02 8.07
CA HIS A 93 2.84 -5.98 8.37
C HIS A 93 3.19 -6.82 7.14
N GLY A 94 2.19 -7.18 6.32
CA GLY A 94 2.42 -7.92 5.09
C GLY A 94 3.23 -7.11 4.08
N VAL A 95 2.87 -5.85 3.88
CA VAL A 95 3.57 -4.95 2.94
C VAL A 95 4.98 -4.61 3.43
N ILE A 96 5.12 -4.20 4.70
CA ILE A 96 6.43 -3.87 5.27
C ILE A 96 7.33 -5.12 5.28
N GLY A 97 6.80 -6.27 5.70
CA GLY A 97 7.53 -7.53 5.72
C GLY A 97 8.00 -7.94 4.33
N PHE A 98 7.13 -7.84 3.32
CA PHE A 98 7.49 -8.12 1.93
C PHE A 98 8.60 -7.20 1.41
N ILE A 99 8.50 -5.89 1.66
CA ILE A 99 9.51 -4.91 1.27
C ILE A 99 10.85 -5.26 1.96
N MET A 100 10.85 -5.40 3.29
CA MET A 100 12.07 -5.69 4.05
C MET A 100 12.74 -7.00 3.62
N LEU A 101 11.97 -8.08 3.42
CA LEU A 101 12.50 -9.36 2.95
C LEU A 101 13.06 -9.27 1.53
N SER A 102 12.44 -8.47 0.66
CA SER A 102 12.95 -8.26 -0.70
C SER A 102 14.26 -7.46 -0.70
N TRP A 103 14.38 -6.46 0.16
CA TRP A 103 15.64 -5.73 0.36
C TRP A 103 16.73 -6.62 0.96
N LEU A 104 16.40 -7.46 1.93
CA LEU A 104 17.31 -8.47 2.46
C LEU A 104 17.77 -9.44 1.36
N GLY A 105 16.83 -9.92 0.55
CA GLY A 105 17.11 -10.76 -0.61
C GLY A 105 18.08 -10.10 -1.58
N PHE A 106 17.85 -8.82 -1.92
CA PHE A 106 18.78 -8.05 -2.75
C PHE A 106 20.19 -7.96 -2.14
N MET A 107 20.32 -7.78 -0.82
CA MET A 107 21.64 -7.78 -0.17
C MET A 107 22.36 -9.13 -0.23
N ILE A 108 21.62 -10.25 -0.29
CA ILE A 108 22.18 -11.61 -0.27
C ILE A 108 22.49 -12.13 -1.69
N VAL A 109 21.54 -11.99 -2.61
CA VAL A 109 21.62 -12.55 -3.98
C VAL A 109 21.79 -11.49 -5.06
N GLY A 110 21.95 -10.23 -4.68
CA GLY A 110 22.20 -9.12 -5.59
C GLY A 110 21.02 -8.83 -6.52
N ASP A 111 21.37 -8.53 -7.77
CA ASP A 111 20.44 -8.12 -8.83
C ASP A 111 19.45 -9.19 -9.27
N ALA A 112 19.51 -10.41 -8.71
CA ALA A 112 18.45 -11.41 -8.86
C ALA A 112 17.10 -10.93 -8.28
N VAL A 113 17.13 -9.99 -7.33
CA VAL A 113 15.93 -9.36 -6.75
C VAL A 113 15.91 -7.89 -7.11
N ASN A 114 14.75 -7.37 -7.56
CA ASN A 114 14.59 -5.93 -7.80
C ASN A 114 13.83 -5.27 -6.63
N PRO A 115 14.52 -4.57 -5.70
CA PRO A 115 13.87 -3.97 -4.54
C PRO A 115 12.96 -2.78 -4.90
N PHE A 116 13.16 -2.13 -6.04
CA PHE A 116 12.29 -1.04 -6.50
C PHE A 116 10.91 -1.55 -6.93
N PHE A 117 10.87 -2.71 -7.60
CA PHE A 117 9.60 -3.40 -7.87
C PHE A 117 8.94 -3.88 -6.59
N ALA A 118 9.72 -4.36 -5.62
CA ALA A 118 9.16 -4.76 -4.32
C ALA A 118 8.51 -3.59 -3.58
N PHE A 119 9.15 -2.42 -3.56
CA PHE A 119 8.59 -1.22 -2.96
C PHE A 119 7.33 -0.75 -3.68
N SER A 120 7.39 -0.65 -5.02
CA SER A 120 6.27 -0.22 -5.86
C SER A 120 5.07 -1.18 -5.76
N ALA A 121 5.34 -2.49 -5.70
CA ALA A 121 4.35 -3.52 -5.39
C ALA A 121 3.73 -3.30 -4.02
N GLY A 122 4.56 -3.11 -2.99
CA GLY A 122 4.11 -2.94 -1.62
C GLY A 122 3.15 -1.76 -1.44
N ILE A 123 3.50 -0.57 -1.95
CA ILE A 123 2.63 0.61 -1.82
C ILE A 123 1.34 0.47 -2.66
N SER A 124 1.40 -0.20 -3.81
CA SER A 124 0.22 -0.47 -4.64
C SER A 124 -0.73 -1.46 -3.98
N VAL A 125 -0.20 -2.54 -3.41
CA VAL A 125 -0.97 -3.52 -2.62
C VAL A 125 -1.55 -2.86 -1.38
N ALA A 126 -0.78 -2.04 -0.67
CA ALA A 126 -1.26 -1.31 0.50
C ALA A 126 -2.48 -0.45 0.16
N SER A 127 -2.38 0.34 -0.92
CA SER A 127 -3.49 1.16 -1.41
C SER A 127 -4.69 0.31 -1.82
N GLY A 128 -4.46 -0.77 -2.56
CA GLY A 128 -5.49 -1.70 -2.97
C GLY A 128 -6.25 -2.33 -1.79
N LEU A 129 -5.53 -2.89 -0.81
CA LEU A 129 -6.12 -3.47 0.40
C LEU A 129 -6.86 -2.43 1.24
N TRP A 130 -6.32 -1.21 1.32
CA TRP A 130 -6.97 -0.10 1.98
C TRP A 130 -8.34 0.20 1.37
N PHE A 131 -8.42 0.47 0.07
CA PHE A 131 -9.70 0.79 -0.56
C PHE A 131 -10.68 -0.39 -0.67
N MET A 132 -10.16 -1.62 -0.73
CA MET A 132 -11.00 -2.83 -0.79
C MET A 132 -11.64 -3.16 0.57
N PHE A 133 -10.87 -3.03 1.67
CA PHE A 133 -11.27 -3.58 2.98
C PHE A 133 -11.21 -2.58 4.13
N VAL A 134 -10.12 -1.82 4.25
CA VAL A 134 -9.87 -1.00 5.43
C VAL A 134 -10.65 0.31 5.40
N TYR A 135 -10.58 1.07 4.31
CA TYR A 135 -11.23 2.35 4.16
C TYR A 135 -12.76 2.30 4.36
N PRO A 136 -13.50 1.31 3.83
CA PRO A 136 -14.93 1.17 4.14
C PRO A 136 -15.22 0.98 5.63
N THR A 137 -14.31 0.33 6.36
CA THR A 137 -14.44 0.11 7.81
C THR A 137 -14.08 1.38 8.58
N ALA A 138 -12.95 2.01 8.23
CA ALA A 138 -12.49 3.25 8.84
C ALA A 138 -13.51 4.39 8.65
N LYS A 139 -14.11 4.50 7.45
CA LYS A 139 -15.17 5.45 7.17
C LYS A 139 -16.39 5.23 8.08
N ARG A 140 -16.84 3.99 8.27
CA ARG A 140 -17.96 3.70 9.19
C ARG A 140 -17.66 4.07 10.64
N LEU A 141 -16.40 3.91 11.07
CA LEU A 141 -16.00 4.18 12.46
C LEU A 141 -15.78 5.67 12.74
N PHE A 142 -15.25 6.42 11.77
CA PHE A 142 -14.72 7.77 12.01
C PHE A 142 -15.40 8.87 11.19
N ASP A 143 -16.26 8.54 10.21
CA ASP A 143 -16.97 9.55 9.43
C ASP A 143 -18.16 10.10 10.22
N THR A 144 -17.97 11.31 10.74
CA THR A 144 -18.90 12.02 11.63
C THR A 144 -20.22 12.41 10.96
N SER A 145 -20.33 12.30 9.63
CA SER A 145 -21.55 12.65 8.89
C SER A 145 -22.72 11.68 9.10
N SER A 146 -22.51 10.50 9.69
CA SER A 146 -23.58 9.51 9.95
C SER A 146 -24.23 9.60 11.34
N LYS A 147 -23.72 10.47 12.22
CA LYS A 147 -24.24 10.62 13.61
C LYS A 147 -25.17 11.82 13.80
N SER A 148 -25.64 12.44 12.70
CA SER A 148 -26.52 13.62 12.73
C SER A 148 -27.82 13.46 11.94
N ALA A 149 -28.28 12.21 11.72
CA ALA A 149 -29.60 11.91 11.20
C ALA A 149 -30.39 11.06 12.21
#